data_AF-A0AAV2IKM4-F1
#
_entry.id   AF-A0AAV2IKM4-F1
#
_cell.length_a   1.000
_cell.length_b   1.000
_cell.length_c   1.000
_cell.angle_alpha   90.00
_cell.angle_beta   90.00
_cell.angle_gamma   90.00
#
_symmetry.space_group_name_H-M   'P 1'
#
loop_
_entity.id
_entity.type
_entity.pdbx_description
1 polymer ?
#
loop_
_entity_poly.entity_id
_entity_poly.type
_entity_poly.pdbx_seq_one_letter_code
_entity_poly.pdbx_strand_id
1 'polypeptide(L)'
;MAAPLRKCTWIYFAVKAHFQKSISRSYAKKIVSKVGAQAAKKTKMEVVTDPEQLLKYCCGANIYVDGKDPEIKPDSEYPDWLWNLRTERGGVKLEELDPDTMAYWRRLAKITYLEHSRIKKRLQRLKNIQHPDDIIN
;
A
#
# COMPACT_ATOMS: atom_id res chain seq x y z
N MET A 1 -3.83 17.50 54.94
CA MET A 1 -3.73 17.87 53.51
C MET A 1 -2.83 16.87 52.81
N ALA A 2 -3.40 15.96 52.01
CA ALA A 2 -2.70 15.15 51.01
C ALA A 2 -3.76 14.33 50.24
N ALA A 3 -4.22 14.84 49.11
CA ALA A 3 -4.63 14.00 47.98
C ALA A 3 -3.38 13.89 47.10
N PRO A 4 -3.03 12.74 46.49
CA PRO A 4 -3.77 12.20 45.35
C PRO A 4 -3.67 10.63 45.31
N LEU A 5 -4.19 9.81 44.40
CA LEU A 5 -4.55 9.90 42.99
C LEU A 5 -5.77 8.98 42.80
N ARG A 6 -6.81 9.50 42.16
CA ARG A 6 -7.93 8.69 41.68
C ARG A 6 -7.38 7.73 40.63
N LYS A 7 -7.54 6.43 40.87
CA LYS A 7 -7.30 5.37 39.90
C LYS A 7 -8.28 5.57 38.74
N CYS A 8 -7.86 6.32 37.72
CA CYS A 8 -8.60 6.46 36.47
C CYS A 8 -8.39 5.20 35.63
N THR A 9 -8.89 4.07 36.11
CA THR A 9 -9.04 2.83 35.34
C THR A 9 -10.30 2.88 34.49
N TRP A 10 -10.53 3.93 33.69
CA TRP A 10 -11.70 4.01 32.80
C TRP A 10 -11.47 4.91 31.57
N ILE A 11 -10.31 4.78 30.91
CA ILE A 11 -10.19 5.13 29.48
C ILE A 11 -9.40 4.01 28.77
N TYR A 12 -9.82 2.77 28.98
CA TYR A 12 -9.74 1.77 27.91
C TYR A 12 -11.04 1.89 27.13
N PHE A 13 -11.22 3.01 26.42
CA PHE A 13 -12.13 3.00 25.30
C PHE A 13 -11.53 2.03 24.30
N ALA A 14 -12.18 0.87 24.22
CA ALA A 14 -12.01 -0.12 23.21
C ALA A 14 -12.14 0.52 21.83
N VAL A 15 -11.05 1.06 21.29
CA VAL A 15 -10.85 1.06 19.85
C VAL A 15 -10.36 -0.34 19.55
N LYS A 16 -11.30 -1.28 19.58
CA LYS A 16 -11.21 -2.51 18.82
C LYS A 16 -11.10 -2.04 17.38
N ALA A 17 -9.88 -1.70 16.96
CA ALA A 17 -9.59 -1.35 15.60
C ALA A 17 -10.09 -2.55 14.81
N HIS A 18 -11.20 -2.34 14.11
CA HIS A 18 -11.56 -3.13 12.96
C HIS A 18 -10.39 -2.93 12.00
N PHE A 19 -9.31 -3.67 12.23
CA PHE A 19 -8.29 -3.92 11.25
C PHE A 19 -9.06 -4.59 10.13
N GLN A 20 -9.49 -3.76 9.19
CA GLN A 20 -10.32 -4.11 8.08
C GLN A 20 -9.55 -5.23 7.38
N LYS A 21 -9.95 -6.48 7.63
CA LYS A 21 -9.55 -7.63 6.81
C LYS A 21 -9.63 -7.11 5.39
N SER A 22 -8.52 -7.20 4.66
CA SER A 22 -8.46 -6.86 3.23
C SER A 22 -9.81 -7.20 2.62
N ILE A 23 -10.58 -6.19 2.24
CA ILE A 23 -11.84 -6.43 1.53
C ILE A 23 -11.37 -7.02 0.21
N SER A 24 -11.33 -8.35 0.15
CA SER A 24 -11.43 -9.02 -1.13
C SER A 24 -12.74 -8.49 -1.69
N ARG A 25 -12.65 -7.69 -2.75
CA ARG A 25 -13.83 -7.18 -3.45
C ARG A 25 -14.52 -8.40 -4.06
N SER A 26 -15.37 -9.06 -3.28
CA SER A 26 -16.19 -10.20 -3.67
C SER A 26 -17.52 -9.75 -4.27
N TYR A 27 -17.65 -8.47 -4.64
CA TYR A 27 -18.87 -7.91 -5.23
C TYR A 27 -19.18 -8.50 -6.60
N ALA A 28 -18.17 -8.99 -7.33
CA ALA A 28 -18.40 -9.81 -8.52
C ALA A 28 -18.53 -11.29 -8.12
N LYS A 29 -19.67 -11.89 -8.46
CA LYS A 29 -19.86 -13.35 -8.41
C LYS A 29 -18.69 -13.98 -9.16
N LYS A 30 -17.87 -14.79 -8.50
CA LYS A 30 -16.86 -15.59 -9.19
C LYS A 30 -17.61 -16.48 -10.16
N ILE A 31 -17.59 -16.11 -11.44
CA ILE A 31 -17.98 -17.01 -12.51
C ILE A 31 -16.93 -18.11 -12.44
N VAL A 32 -17.31 -19.26 -11.87
CA VAL A 32 -16.59 -20.50 -12.10
C VAL A 32 -16.79 -20.76 -13.59
N SER A 33 -15.93 -20.16 -14.39
CA SER A 33 -15.93 -20.39 -15.81
C SER A 33 -15.64 -21.87 -15.99
N LYS A 34 -16.67 -22.58 -16.45
CA LYS A 34 -16.57 -23.90 -17.07
C LYS A 34 -15.25 -23.98 -17.84
N VAL A 35 -14.48 -25.03 -17.55
CA VAL A 35 -13.19 -25.36 -18.20
C VAL A 35 -13.25 -24.95 -19.67
N GLY A 36 -12.53 -23.88 -20.03
CA GLY A 36 -12.49 -23.38 -21.41
C GLY A 36 -12.76 -21.89 -21.65
N ALA A 37 -13.25 -21.10 -20.68
CA ALA A 37 -13.28 -19.65 -20.89
C ALA A 37 -11.84 -19.13 -20.83
N GLN A 38 -11.34 -18.65 -21.97
CA GLN A 38 -10.06 -17.93 -22.03
C GLN A 38 -10.14 -16.81 -20.99
N ALA A 39 -9.35 -16.93 -19.93
CA ALA A 39 -9.16 -15.88 -18.95
C ALA A 39 -8.97 -14.58 -19.73
N ALA A 40 -9.83 -13.58 -19.50
CA ALA A 40 -9.85 -12.33 -20.24
C ALA A 40 -8.41 -11.87 -20.48
N LYS A 41 -7.95 -12.00 -21.73
CA LYS A 41 -6.56 -11.73 -22.09
C LYS A 41 -6.35 -10.24 -21.84
N LYS A 42 -5.42 -9.89 -20.97
CA LYS A 42 -5.07 -8.47 -20.75
C LYS A 42 -4.54 -7.92 -22.07
N THR A 43 -5.33 -7.09 -22.73
CA THR A 43 -4.92 -6.43 -23.97
C THR A 43 -3.76 -5.50 -23.64
N LYS A 44 -2.58 -5.78 -24.21
CA LYS A 44 -1.44 -4.88 -24.13
C LYS A 44 -1.63 -3.83 -25.22
N MET A 45 -1.88 -2.59 -24.84
CA MET A 45 -1.92 -1.48 -25.79
C MET A 45 -0.51 -1.25 -26.35
N GLU A 46 -0.44 -0.88 -27.62
CA GLU A 46 0.81 -0.51 -28.26
C GLU A 46 1.30 0.81 -27.67
N VAL A 47 2.59 0.86 -27.34
CA VAL A 47 3.20 2.06 -26.76
C VAL A 47 3.63 2.96 -27.90
N VAL A 48 3.11 4.19 -27.93
CA VAL A 48 3.54 5.23 -28.86
C VAL A 48 5.03 5.51 -28.65
N THR A 49 5.82 5.46 -29.73
CA THR A 49 7.28 5.69 -29.70
C THR A 49 7.69 7.09 -30.15
N ASP A 50 6.76 7.89 -30.67
CA ASP A 50 7.02 9.25 -31.16
C ASP A 50 7.23 10.24 -30.01
N PRO A 51 8.38 10.95 -29.94
CA PRO A 51 8.68 11.86 -28.84
C PRO A 51 7.77 13.09 -28.79
N GLU A 52 7.36 13.64 -29.94
CA GLU A 52 6.52 14.85 -29.97
C GLU A 52 5.14 14.57 -29.37
N GLN A 53 4.55 13.42 -29.70
CA GLN A 53 3.30 12.97 -29.11
C GLN A 53 3.42 12.72 -27.60
N LEU A 54 4.52 12.14 -27.11
CA LEU A 54 4.75 11.86 -25.69
C LEU A 54 4.94 13.13 -24.83
N LEU A 55 5.44 14.22 -25.43
CA LEU A 55 5.59 15.51 -24.74
C LEU A 55 4.26 16.27 -24.64
N LYS A 56 3.36 16.09 -25.62
CA LYS A 56 2.09 16.83 -25.68
C LYS A 56 0.94 16.11 -24.96
N TYR A 57 0.92 14.78 -24.96
CA TYR A 57 -0.19 13.98 -24.44
C TYR A 57 0.25 12.99 -23.37
N CYS A 58 -0.62 12.73 -22.40
CA CYS A 58 -0.42 11.65 -21.44
C CYS A 58 -0.93 10.33 -22.05
N CYS A 59 -0.10 9.71 -22.90
CA CYS A 59 -0.45 8.49 -23.63
C CYS A 59 -0.82 7.34 -22.68
N GLY A 60 -1.98 6.72 -22.91
CA GLY A 60 -2.47 5.57 -22.13
C GLY A 60 -3.24 5.91 -20.86
N ALA A 61 -3.56 7.20 -20.64
CA ALA A 61 -4.44 7.62 -19.56
C ALA A 61 -5.93 7.37 -19.89
N ASN A 62 -6.30 7.38 -21.17
CA ASN A 62 -7.67 7.08 -21.58
C ASN A 62 -7.97 5.57 -21.52
N ILE A 63 -9.08 5.21 -20.86
CA ILE A 63 -9.59 3.83 -20.77
C ILE A 63 -10.83 3.57 -21.63
N TYR A 64 -11.43 4.63 -22.19
CA TYR A 64 -12.65 4.54 -22.98
C TYR A 64 -12.33 4.19 -24.44
N VAL A 65 -13.23 3.45 -25.09
CA VAL A 65 -13.12 3.11 -26.52
C VAL A 65 -13.20 4.38 -27.37
N ASP A 66 -14.14 5.26 -27.03
CA ASP A 66 -14.34 6.53 -27.70
C ASP A 66 -13.79 7.65 -26.79
N GLY A 67 -12.56 8.07 -27.07
CA GLY A 67 -11.90 9.13 -26.31
C GLY A 67 -10.51 9.42 -26.85
N LYS A 68 -10.00 10.62 -26.53
CA LYS A 68 -8.61 11.00 -26.78
C LYS A 68 -7.87 11.05 -25.46
N ASP A 69 -6.56 10.80 -25.51
CA ASP A 69 -5.70 10.99 -24.34
C ASP A 69 -5.67 12.46 -23.92
N PRO A 70 -5.58 12.76 -22.62
CA PRO A 70 -5.54 14.11 -22.12
C PRO A 70 -4.23 14.81 -22.49
N GLU A 71 -4.34 16.08 -22.88
CA GLU A 71 -3.20 16.96 -23.18
C GLU A 71 -2.49 17.45 -21.91
N ILE A 72 -1.16 17.55 -21.98
CA ILE A 72 -0.32 18.09 -20.90
C ILE A 72 -0.38 19.61 -20.99
N LYS A 73 -1.04 20.21 -20.00
CA LYS A 73 -1.17 21.66 -19.80
C LYS A 73 0.11 22.31 -19.26
N PRO A 74 0.26 23.65 -19.34
CA PRO A 74 1.37 24.36 -18.71
C PRO A 74 1.30 24.28 -17.18
N ASP A 75 2.45 24.44 -16.52
CA ASP A 75 2.61 24.26 -15.06
C ASP A 75 1.69 25.15 -14.22
N SER A 76 1.29 26.33 -14.72
CA SER A 76 0.40 27.28 -14.04
C SER A 76 -1.03 26.80 -13.87
N GLU A 77 -1.49 25.83 -14.66
CA GLU A 77 -2.83 25.27 -14.52
C GLU A 77 -2.91 24.18 -13.44
N TYR A 78 -1.76 23.63 -13.05
CA TYR A 78 -1.70 22.62 -12.01
C TYR A 78 -1.52 23.26 -10.63
N PRO A 79 -2.15 22.69 -9.59
CA PRO A 79 -2.04 23.24 -8.24
C PRO A 79 -0.63 23.05 -7.65
N ASP A 80 -0.20 24.02 -6.84
CA ASP A 80 1.16 24.09 -6.28
C ASP A 80 1.60 22.85 -5.48
N TRP A 81 0.65 22.13 -4.86
CA TRP A 81 0.97 20.93 -4.08
C TRP A 81 1.58 19.82 -4.93
N LEU A 82 1.35 19.80 -6.25
CA LEU A 82 1.94 18.82 -7.17
C LEU A 82 3.46 18.89 -7.15
N TRP A 83 4.00 20.11 -7.15
CA TRP A 83 5.44 20.39 -7.18
C TRP A 83 6.11 20.23 -5.82
N ASN A 84 5.31 20.22 -4.75
CA ASN A 84 5.77 19.96 -3.38
C ASN A 84 5.80 18.46 -3.02
N LEU A 85 5.37 17.57 -3.93
CA LEU A 85 5.44 16.14 -3.70
C LEU A 85 6.88 15.64 -3.72
N ARG A 86 7.18 14.73 -2.80
CA ARG A 86 8.50 14.10 -2.73
C ARG A 86 8.63 12.97 -3.76
N THR A 87 9.45 13.20 -4.78
CA THR A 87 9.71 12.24 -5.88
C THR A 87 10.84 11.24 -5.55
N GLU A 88 11.57 11.47 -4.47
CA GLU A 88 12.70 10.63 -4.08
C GLU A 88 12.30 9.19 -3.72
N ARG A 89 13.17 8.26 -4.09
CA ARG A 89 13.01 6.84 -3.78
C ARG A 89 13.13 6.59 -2.28
N GLY A 90 12.20 5.80 -1.76
CA GLY A 90 12.14 5.41 -0.35
C GLY A 90 11.42 6.48 0.46
N GLY A 91 10.38 6.11 1.20
CA GLY A 91 9.62 7.06 2.02
C GLY A 91 10.48 7.72 3.10
N VAL A 92 10.00 8.83 3.63
CA VAL A 92 10.67 9.64 4.66
C VAL A 92 11.15 8.76 5.83
N LYS A 93 12.33 9.08 6.36
CA LYS A 93 12.92 8.34 7.48
C LYS A 93 12.11 8.58 8.75
N LEU A 94 12.19 7.65 9.68
CA LEU A 94 11.45 7.77 10.95
C LEU A 94 11.94 8.97 11.78
N GLU A 95 13.24 9.25 11.74
CA GLU A 95 13.89 10.35 12.47
C GLU A 95 13.47 11.75 11.99
N GLU A 96 13.11 11.88 10.72
CA GLU A 96 12.68 13.14 10.09
C GLU A 96 11.19 13.41 10.33
N LEU A 97 10.43 12.42 10.82
CA LEU A 97 8.99 12.55 11.07
C LEU A 97 8.72 13.03 12.49
N ASP A 98 7.80 13.97 12.59
CA ASP A 98 7.29 14.46 13.85
C ASP A 98 6.42 13.41 14.58
N PRO A 99 6.74 13.04 15.84
CA PRO A 99 5.98 12.07 16.63
C PRO A 99 4.49 12.41 16.83
N ASP A 100 4.13 13.68 16.77
CA ASP A 100 2.73 14.11 16.95
C ASP A 100 1.87 13.85 15.71
N THR A 101 2.49 13.52 14.58
CA THR A 101 1.79 13.26 13.31
C THR A 101 1.49 11.78 13.10
N MET A 102 0.29 11.45 12.60
CA MET A 102 -0.13 10.07 12.29
C MET A 102 0.83 9.33 11.31
N ALA A 103 1.52 10.07 10.44
CA ALA A 103 2.50 9.53 9.52
C ALA A 103 3.66 8.81 10.26
N TYR A 104 4.09 9.34 11.40
CA TYR A 104 5.17 8.78 12.21
C TYR A 104 4.81 7.40 12.71
N TRP A 105 3.63 7.28 13.32
CA TRP A 105 3.12 6.03 13.86
C TRP A 105 2.86 4.97 12.78
N ARG A 106 2.36 5.38 11.61
CA ARG A 106 2.23 4.46 10.46
C ARG A 106 3.59 3.92 10.00
N ARG A 107 4.62 4.77 9.99
CA ARG A 107 5.98 4.38 9.61
C ARG A 107 6.58 3.43 10.64
N LEU A 108 6.46 3.74 11.93
CA LEU A 108 6.92 2.90 13.04
C LEU A 108 6.24 1.51 13.03
N ALA A 109 4.91 1.47 12.85
CA ALA A 109 4.16 0.23 12.74
C ALA A 109 4.61 -0.63 11.55
N LYS A 110 4.97 -0.01 10.42
CA LYS A 110 5.52 -0.72 9.27
C LYS A 110 6.89 -1.32 9.56
N ILE A 111 7.78 -0.55 10.21
CA ILE A 111 9.14 -0.99 10.55
C ILE A 111 9.09 -2.19 11.51
N THR A 112 8.37 -2.05 12.61
CA THR A 112 8.18 -3.11 13.62
C THR A 112 7.58 -4.38 13.01
N TYR A 113 6.56 -4.26 12.14
CA TYR A 113 5.99 -5.40 11.43
C TYR A 113 7.03 -6.14 10.56
N LEU A 114 7.87 -5.39 9.83
CA LEU A 114 8.91 -5.96 8.98
C LEU A 114 9.99 -6.66 9.80
N GLU A 115 10.39 -6.07 10.93
CA GLU A 115 11.36 -6.66 11.86
C GLU A 115 10.83 -7.96 12.46
N HIS A 116 9.60 -7.95 12.99
CA HIS A 116 8.96 -9.16 13.51
C HIS A 116 8.84 -10.24 12.44
N SER A 117 8.52 -9.87 11.20
CA SER A 117 8.46 -10.81 10.07
C SER A 117 9.82 -11.43 9.76
N ARG A 118 10.91 -10.66 9.84
CA ARG A 118 12.29 -11.14 9.65
C ARG A 118 12.71 -12.08 10.77
N ILE A 119 12.46 -11.68 12.02
CA ILE A 119 12.77 -12.48 13.22
C ILE A 119 12.00 -13.81 13.16
N LYS A 120 10.70 -13.77 12.87
CA LYS A 120 9.86 -14.97 12.75
C LYS A 120 10.42 -15.96 11.72
N LYS A 121 10.81 -15.49 10.54
CA LYS A 121 11.44 -16.34 9.52
C LYS A 121 12.76 -16.95 9.99
N ARG A 122 13.58 -16.17 10.70
CA ARG A 122 14.84 -16.66 11.28
C ARG A 122 14.59 -17.72 12.35
N LEU A 123 13.65 -17.49 13.26
CA LEU A 123 13.27 -18.44 14.31
C LEU A 123 12.71 -19.74 13.72
N GLN A 124 11.88 -19.66 12.68
CA GLN A 124 11.39 -20.83 11.96
C GLN A 124 12.54 -21.65 11.36
N ARG A 125 13.51 -21.00 10.71
CA ARG A 125 14.69 -21.70 10.19
C ARG A 125 15.49 -22.40 11.30
N LEU A 126 15.69 -21.73 12.43
CA LEU A 126 16.38 -22.32 13.58
C LEU A 126 15.63 -23.52 14.14
N LYS A 127 14.30 -23.42 14.26
CA LYS A 127 13.45 -24.54 14.69
C LYS A 127 13.60 -25.74 13.75
N ASN A 128 13.61 -25.50 12.45
CA ASN A 128 13.77 -26.54 11.43
C ASN A 128 15.16 -27.22 11.49
N ILE A 129 16.21 -26.49 11.88
CA ILE A 129 17.55 -27.06 12.07
C ILE A 129 17.60 -27.92 13.33
N GLN A 130 16.98 -27.46 14.41
CA GLN A 130 16.99 -28.15 15.70
C GLN A 130 16.10 -29.41 15.70
N HIS A 131 14.99 -29.38 14.96
CA HIS A 131 13.99 -30.45 14.90
C HIS A 131 13.64 -30.77 13.43
N PRO A 132 14.50 -31.53 12.72
CA PRO A 132 14.25 -31.88 11.32
C PRO A 132 13.09 -32.85 11.14
N ASP A 133 12.79 -33.67 12.15
CA ASP A 133 11.74 -34.70 12.09
C ASP A 133 10.32 -34.09 11.99
N ASP A 134 10.13 -32.89 12.56
CA ASP A 134 8.87 -32.12 12.49
C ASP A 134 8.51 -31.67 11.06
N ILE A 135 9.42 -31.77 10.09
CA ILE A 135 9.22 -31.34 8.70
C ILE A 135 8.58 -32.45 7.84
N ILE A 136 8.74 -33.71 8.25
CA ILE A 136 8.45 -34.89 7.41
C ILE A 136 7.02 -35.43 7.61
N ASN A 137 6.29 -34.97 8.63
CA ASN A 137 4.86 -35.28 8.87
C ASN A 137 3.94 -34.15 8.39
#